data_AF-A0A7W3T838-F1
#
_entry.id   AF-A0A7W3T838-F1
#
_cell.length_a   1.000
_cell.length_b   1.000
_cell.length_c   1.000
_cell.angle_alpha   90.00
_cell.angle_beta   90.00
_cell.angle_gamma   90.00
#
_symmetry.space_group_name_H-M   'P 1'
#
loop_
_entity.id
_entity.type
_entity.pdbx_description
1 polymer ?
#
loop_
_entity_poly.entity_id
_entity_poly.type
_entity_poly.pdbx_seq_one_letter_code
_entity_poly.pdbx_strand_id
1 'polypeptide(L)'
;GMGVRGAVTSPTFVIARVHPSTGSGPALVHVDAYRLSGGLEEMEDLDLDVSLTDSVVVVEWGEGRVEELTEDRLHVRIERATGAEGPEGDARRVTIEAVGGGRALPDADALRRAVAGAAPASGGRAAG
;
A
#
# COMPACT_ATOMS: atom_id res chain seq x y z
N GLY A 1 9.96 -4.85 7.15
CA GLY A 1 9.06 -5.16 6.01
C GLY A 1 8.22 -6.38 6.35
N MET A 2 7.33 -6.82 5.45
CA MET A 2 6.38 -7.92 5.72
C MET A 2 6.97 -9.34 5.68
N GLY A 3 8.19 -9.53 5.18
CA GLY A 3 8.77 -10.88 5.06
C GLY A 3 8.11 -11.73 3.97
N VAL A 4 7.95 -11.15 2.78
CA VAL A 4 7.38 -11.84 1.61
C VAL A 4 8.47 -12.21 0.60
N ARG A 5 8.18 -13.22 -0.23
CA ARG A 5 9.13 -13.78 -1.18
C ARG A 5 9.33 -12.86 -2.38
N GLY A 6 10.59 -12.66 -2.75
CA GLY A 6 10.99 -11.92 -3.94
C GLY A 6 10.85 -10.40 -3.80
N ALA A 7 11.18 -9.68 -4.87
CA ALA A 7 11.01 -8.23 -4.92
C ALA A 7 9.52 -7.87 -5.11
N VAL A 8 9.06 -6.84 -4.39
CA VAL A 8 7.75 -6.23 -4.60
C VAL A 8 7.92 -5.15 -5.68
N THR A 9 7.43 -5.42 -6.88
CA THR A 9 7.48 -4.50 -8.02
C THR A 9 6.06 -4.23 -8.50
N SER A 10 5.85 -3.04 -9.06
CA SER A 10 4.53 -2.62 -9.52
C SER A 10 3.87 -3.68 -10.42
N PRO A 11 2.61 -4.07 -10.15
CA PRO A 11 1.87 -5.04 -10.95
C PRO A 11 1.18 -4.40 -12.17
N THR A 12 1.70 -3.28 -12.70
CA THR A 12 1.09 -2.47 -13.77
C THR A 12 0.65 -3.24 -15.04
N PHE A 13 1.19 -4.44 -15.29
CA PHE A 13 0.82 -5.28 -16.44
C PHE A 13 -0.02 -6.51 -16.11
N VAL A 14 -0.18 -6.85 -14.83
CA VAL A 14 -0.80 -8.12 -14.40
C VAL A 14 -2.04 -7.94 -13.52
N ILE A 15 -2.50 -6.69 -13.32
CA ILE A 15 -3.64 -6.28 -12.47
C ILE A 15 -3.39 -6.59 -10.98
N ALA A 16 -3.07 -7.84 -10.63
CA ALA A 16 -2.70 -8.26 -9.28
C ALA A 16 -1.47 -9.18 -9.28
N ARG A 17 -0.71 -9.14 -8.18
CA ARG A 17 0.36 -10.08 -7.89
C ARG A 17 0.28 -10.54 -6.43
N VAL A 18 0.39 -11.84 -6.23
CA VAL A 18 0.50 -12.44 -4.90
C VAL A 18 1.99 -12.64 -4.55
N HIS A 19 2.37 -12.14 -3.39
CA HIS A 19 3.69 -12.29 -2.79
C HIS A 19 3.57 -13.18 -1.55
N PRO A 20 3.91 -14.48 -1.66
CA PRO A 20 3.80 -15.41 -0.54
C PRO A 20 4.69 -15.01 0.63
N SER A 21 4.22 -15.23 1.85
CA SER A 21 5.04 -15.12 3.05
C SER A 21 6.24 -16.06 3.02
N THR A 22 7.37 -15.64 3.60
CA THR A 22 8.53 -16.51 3.85
C THR A 22 8.52 -17.16 5.23
N GLY A 23 7.48 -16.88 6.03
CA GLY A 23 7.31 -17.42 7.39
C GLY A 23 5.84 -17.67 7.70
N SER A 24 5.43 -17.41 8.94
CA SER A 24 4.03 -17.57 9.38
C SER A 24 3.17 -16.31 9.24
N GLY A 25 3.72 -15.23 8.68
CA GLY A 25 2.97 -13.99 8.42
C GLY A 25 2.03 -14.11 7.21
N PRO A 26 1.13 -13.13 7.01
CA PRO A 26 0.21 -13.11 5.87
C PRO A 26 0.95 -12.95 4.55
N ALA A 27 0.35 -13.42 3.46
CA ALA A 27 0.78 -13.05 2.12
C ALA A 27 0.46 -11.57 1.84
N LEU A 28 1.15 -10.98 0.85
CA LEU A 28 0.82 -9.67 0.30
C LEU A 28 0.15 -9.86 -1.06
N VAL A 29 -1.07 -9.36 -1.20
CA VAL A 29 -1.74 -9.20 -2.49
C VAL A 29 -1.58 -7.75 -2.93
N HIS A 30 -0.88 -7.52 -4.03
CA HIS A 30 -0.62 -6.19 -4.58
C HIS A 30 -1.41 -6.01 -5.86
N VAL A 31 -2.34 -5.07 -5.86
CA VAL A 31 -3.26 -4.77 -6.96
C VAL A 31 -2.99 -3.37 -7.51
N ASP A 32 -3.04 -3.21 -8.83
CA ASP A 32 -3.02 -1.90 -9.51
C ASP A 32 -4.38 -1.68 -10.19
N ALA A 33 -5.22 -0.87 -9.53
CA ALA A 33 -6.58 -0.61 -9.97
C ALA A 33 -6.67 0.41 -11.12
N TYR A 34 -5.55 1.03 -11.53
CA TYR A 34 -5.54 1.95 -12.68
C TYR A 34 -6.04 1.27 -13.97
N ARG A 35 -5.85 -0.05 -14.07
CA ARG A 35 -6.23 -0.86 -15.23
C ARG A 35 -7.59 -1.55 -15.10
N LEU A 36 -8.24 -1.47 -13.93
CA LEU A 36 -9.58 -2.00 -13.75
C LEU A 36 -10.57 -1.07 -14.46
N SER A 37 -10.76 -1.31 -15.76
CA SER A 37 -11.71 -0.57 -16.59
C SER A 37 -13.14 -1.09 -16.44
N GLY A 38 -13.32 -2.33 -15.96
CA GLY A 38 -14.62 -2.96 -15.72
C GLY A 38 -15.13 -2.83 -14.28
N GLY A 39 -14.38 -2.23 -13.36
CA GLY A 39 -14.73 -2.21 -11.93
C GLY A 39 -14.38 -3.52 -11.24
N LEU A 40 -15.14 -3.90 -10.22
CA LEU A 40 -14.84 -5.03 -9.34
C LEU A 40 -15.07 -6.41 -9.96
N GLU A 41 -15.83 -6.50 -11.05
CA GLU A 41 -16.05 -7.76 -11.79
C GLU A 41 -14.72 -8.36 -12.30
N GLU A 42 -13.75 -7.52 -12.70
CA GLU A 42 -12.40 -7.96 -13.07
C GLU A 42 -11.58 -8.47 -11.87
N MET A 43 -11.96 -8.14 -10.64
CA MET A 43 -11.29 -8.64 -9.44
C MET A 43 -11.83 -9.99 -8.97
N GLU A 44 -13.11 -10.27 -9.20
CA GLU A 44 -13.70 -11.60 -8.93
C GLU A 44 -13.06 -12.69 -9.82
N ASP A 45 -12.71 -12.35 -11.06
CA ASP A 45 -12.01 -13.22 -12.01
C ASP A 45 -10.56 -13.57 -11.59
N LEU A 46 -9.96 -12.81 -10.66
CA LEU A 46 -8.57 -13.01 -10.23
C LEU A 46 -8.39 -14.13 -9.19
N ASP A 47 -9.46 -14.86 -8.85
CA ASP A 47 -9.48 -15.96 -7.86
C ASP A 47 -8.82 -15.54 -6.52
N LEU A 48 -9.00 -14.27 -6.15
CA LEU A 48 -8.35 -13.64 -4.99
C LEU A 48 -9.03 -14.02 -3.68
N ASP A 49 -10.32 -14.35 -3.70
CA ASP A 49 -11.19 -14.48 -2.52
C ASP A 49 -10.63 -15.35 -1.40
N VAL A 50 -10.05 -16.50 -1.75
CA VAL A 50 -9.49 -17.45 -0.77
C VAL A 50 -8.20 -16.90 -0.12
N SER A 51 -7.50 -16.00 -0.80
CA SER A 51 -6.28 -15.37 -0.30
C SER A 51 -6.54 -14.09 0.49
N LEU A 52 -7.58 -13.30 0.18
CA LEU A 52 -7.79 -11.97 0.76
C LEU A 52 -8.03 -12.00 2.27
N THR A 53 -8.70 -13.04 2.79
CA THR A 53 -9.03 -13.14 4.22
C THR A 53 -7.79 -13.31 5.10
N ASP A 54 -6.78 -14.03 4.60
CA ASP A 54 -5.51 -14.32 5.29
C ASP A 54 -4.33 -13.50 4.76
N SER A 55 -4.60 -12.50 3.91
CA SER A 55 -3.58 -11.64 3.30
C SER A 55 -3.72 -10.19 3.74
N VAL A 56 -2.63 -9.45 3.58
CA VAL A 56 -2.71 -7.99 3.49
C VAL A 56 -2.86 -7.63 2.03
N VAL A 57 -3.87 -6.81 1.74
CA VAL A 57 -4.20 -6.37 0.39
C VAL A 57 -3.82 -4.91 0.25
N VAL A 58 -2.98 -4.61 -0.73
CA VAL A 58 -2.56 -3.24 -1.07
C VAL A 58 -3.05 -2.95 -2.48
N VAL A 59 -3.92 -1.94 -2.60
CA VAL A 59 -4.47 -1.52 -3.88
C VAL A 59 -3.95 -0.13 -4.24
N GLU A 60 -3.17 -0.05 -5.32
CA GLU A 60 -2.77 1.22 -5.93
C GLU A 60 -3.93 1.79 -6.76
N TRP A 61 -4.07 3.11 -6.79
CA TRP A 61 -5.13 3.82 -7.54
C TRP A 61 -6.55 3.36 -7.21
N GLY A 62 -6.75 2.86 -5.98
CA GLY A 62 -8.02 2.26 -5.54
C GLY A 62 -9.15 3.25 -5.25
N GLU A 63 -8.87 4.56 -5.14
CA GLU A 63 -9.89 5.57 -4.87
C GLU A 63 -11.00 5.53 -5.94
N GLY A 64 -12.25 5.36 -5.49
CA GLY A 64 -13.43 5.21 -6.35
C GLY A 64 -13.58 3.84 -7.03
N ARG A 65 -12.75 2.86 -6.67
CA ARG A 65 -12.76 1.49 -7.22
C ARG A 65 -12.85 0.38 -6.17
N VAL A 66 -12.39 0.61 -4.94
CA VAL A 66 -12.27 -0.42 -3.89
C VAL A 66 -13.33 -0.30 -2.81
N GLU A 67 -14.17 0.73 -2.89
CA GLU A 67 -15.23 1.02 -1.93
C GLU A 67 -16.24 -0.12 -1.80
N GLU A 68 -16.50 -0.86 -2.89
CA GLU A 68 -17.42 -2.01 -2.87
C GLU A 68 -16.70 -3.33 -2.50
N LEU A 69 -15.36 -3.37 -2.39
CA LEU A 69 -14.64 -4.54 -1.86
C LEU A 69 -14.74 -4.63 -0.34
N THR A 70 -14.65 -3.50 0.33
CA THR A 70 -14.68 -3.47 1.78
C THR A 70 -15.06 -2.10 2.34
N GLU A 71 -15.94 -2.15 3.34
CA GLU A 71 -16.32 -0.99 4.14
C GLU A 71 -15.19 -0.54 5.08
N ASP A 72 -14.28 -1.47 5.46
CA ASP A 72 -13.20 -1.23 6.42
C ASP A 72 -11.81 -1.25 5.74
N ARG A 73 -11.12 -0.11 5.69
CA ARG A 73 -9.79 0.01 5.07
C ARG A 73 -8.93 1.12 5.65
N LEU A 74 -7.62 1.00 5.45
CA LEU A 74 -6.69 2.11 5.63
C LEU A 74 -6.48 2.81 4.28
N HIS A 75 -6.96 4.05 4.17
CA HIS A 75 -6.71 4.89 3.01
C HIS A 75 -5.36 5.60 3.19
N VAL A 76 -4.42 5.33 2.29
CA VAL A 76 -3.08 5.95 2.29
C VAL A 76 -2.95 6.88 1.09
N ARG A 77 -2.77 8.18 1.36
CA ARG A 77 -2.45 9.19 0.35
C ARG A 77 -0.99 9.59 0.44
N ILE A 78 -0.31 9.60 -0.70
CA ILE A 78 1.09 10.02 -0.81
C ILE A 78 1.17 11.18 -1.80
N GLU A 79 1.57 12.34 -1.31
CA GLU A 79 1.60 13.59 -2.09
C GLU A 79 3.01 14.17 -2.13
N ARG A 80 3.38 14.83 -3.22
CA ARG A 80 4.64 15.61 -3.24
C ARG A 80 4.51 16.77 -2.26
N ALA A 81 5.52 16.94 -1.40
CA ALA A 81 5.56 18.11 -0.54
C ALA A 81 5.84 19.35 -1.42
N THR A 82 4.93 20.32 -1.40
CA THR A 82 5.11 21.59 -2.11
C THR A 82 5.96 22.54 -1.27
N GLY A 83 6.79 23.37 -1.92
CA GLY A 83 7.54 24.46 -1.27
C GLY A 83 8.97 24.14 -0.81
N ALA A 84 9.48 22.94 -1.03
CA ALA A 84 10.89 22.61 -0.79
C ALA A 84 11.70 22.80 -2.09
N GLU A 85 12.25 23.99 -2.32
CA GLU A 85 13.29 24.18 -3.33
C GLU A 85 14.64 23.71 -2.74
N GLY A 86 15.27 22.72 -3.37
CA GLY A 86 16.54 22.14 -2.91
C GLY A 86 16.58 20.60 -2.96
N PRO A 87 17.61 19.95 -2.40
CA PRO A 87 17.73 18.47 -2.37
C PRO A 87 16.59 17.76 -1.61
N GLU A 88 15.77 18.51 -0.88
CA GLU A 88 14.54 18.05 -0.22
C GLU A 88 13.31 18.03 -1.14
N GLY A 89 13.45 18.43 -2.41
CA GLY A 89 12.36 18.48 -3.40
C GLY A 89 11.73 17.13 -3.76
N ASP A 90 12.28 16.03 -3.24
CA ASP A 90 11.67 14.69 -3.33
C ASP A 90 10.89 14.28 -2.06
N ALA A 91 10.70 15.19 -1.11
CA ALA A 91 9.89 14.93 0.06
C ALA A 91 8.44 14.54 -0.32
N ARG A 92 7.87 13.60 0.44
CA ARG A 92 6.48 13.17 0.30
C ARG A 92 5.74 13.39 1.61
N ARG A 93 4.51 13.87 1.51
CA ARG A 93 3.54 13.88 2.61
C ARG A 93 2.72 12.60 2.52
N VAL A 94 2.70 11.83 3.60
CA VAL A 94 1.87 10.61 3.70
C VAL A 94 0.76 10.87 4.71
N THR A 95 -0.48 10.72 4.27
CA THR A 95 -1.67 10.76 5.11
C THR A 95 -2.26 9.35 5.16
N ILE A 96 -2.57 8.87 6.36
CA ILE A 96 -3.19 7.57 6.60
C ILE A 96 -4.50 7.82 7.31
N GLU A 97 -5.61 7.31 6.81
CA GLU A 97 -6.94 7.43 7.41
C GLU A 97 -7.58 6.05 7.53
N ALA A 98 -8.19 5.76 8.67
CA ALA A 98 -9.04 4.58 8.82
C ALA A 98 -10.45 4.95 8.33
N VAL A 99 -10.95 4.18 7.35
CA VAL A 99 -12.30 4.30 6.80
C VAL A 99 -13.07 3.06 7.22
N GLY A 100 -14.30 3.25 7.68
CA GLY A 100 -15.14 2.18 8.23
C GLY A 100 -15.23 2.22 9.76
N GLY A 101 -15.67 1.12 10.35
CA GLY A 101 -15.86 1.00 11.80
C GLY A 101 -16.22 -0.40 12.31
N GLY A 102 -16.28 -1.41 11.45
CA GLY A 102 -16.72 -2.77 11.79
C GLY A 102 -15.56 -3.70 12.20
N ARG A 103 -14.40 -3.56 11.55
CA ARG A 103 -13.19 -4.36 11.81
C ARG A 103 -12.18 -3.57 12.63
N ALA A 104 -11.44 -4.26 13.51
CA ALA A 104 -10.27 -3.71 14.16
C ALA A 104 -9.16 -3.46 13.14
N LEU A 105 -9.17 -2.29 12.50
CA LEU A 105 -8.08 -1.81 11.67
C LEU A 105 -6.85 -1.52 12.55
N PRO A 106 -5.63 -1.65 12.00
CA PRO A 106 -4.44 -1.22 12.71
C PRO A 106 -4.55 0.24 13.15
N ASP A 107 -4.00 0.56 14.33
CA ASP A 107 -3.94 1.94 14.83
C ASP A 107 -3.20 2.84 13.82
N ALA A 108 -3.94 3.77 13.22
CA ALA A 108 -3.43 4.71 12.23
C ALA A 108 -2.30 5.58 12.80
N ASP A 109 -2.33 5.94 14.09
CA ASP A 109 -1.26 6.71 14.72
C ASP A 109 0.00 5.87 14.92
N ALA A 110 -0.15 4.59 15.29
CA ALA A 110 0.98 3.66 15.34
C ALA A 110 1.63 3.50 13.96
N LEU A 111 0.83 3.41 12.90
CA LEU A 111 1.32 3.33 11.52
C LEU A 111 2.03 4.62 11.09
N ARG A 112 1.45 5.79 11.37
CA ARG A 112 2.09 7.08 11.08
C ARG A 112 3.46 7.19 11.75
N ARG A 113 3.59 6.77 13.01
CA ARG A 113 4.88 6.71 13.72
C ARG A 113 5.87 5.75 13.07
N ALA A 114 5.41 4.56 12.68
CA ALA A 114 6.26 3.57 12.02
C ALA A 114 6.79 4.08 10.66
N VAL A 115 5.95 4.77 9.88
CA VAL A 115 6.34 5.38 8.59
C VAL A 115 7.33 6.53 8.80
N ALA A 116 7.11 7.40 9.78
CA ALA A 116 8.01 8.51 10.10
C ALA A 116 9.40 8.03 10.55
N GLY A 117 9.47 6.93 11.30
CA GLY A 117 10.72 6.31 11.72
C GLY A 117 11.47 5.54 10.63
N ALA A 118 10.82 5.25 9.49
CA ALA A 118 11.40 4.53 8.36
C ALA A 118 12.03 5.45 7.30
N ALA A 119 12.01 6.78 7.50
CA ALA A 119 12.66 7.72 6.59
C ALA A 119 14.15 7.37 6.41
N PRO A 120 14.69 7.42 5.17
CA PRO A 120 16.08 7.06 4.94
C PRO A 120 17.00 7.98 5.75
N ALA A 121 18.00 7.39 6.42
CA ALA A 121 19.05 8.17 7.06
C ALA A 121 19.65 9.12 6.02
N SER A 122 19.57 10.42 6.27
CA SER A 122 20.15 11.43 5.41
C SER A 122 21.64 11.11 5.23
N GLY A 123 22.01 10.75 3.99
CA GLY A 123 23.38 10.42 3.64
C GLY A 123 24.27 11.64 3.88
N GLY A 124 25.02 11.61 4.99
CA GLY A 124 26.06 12.59 5.27
C GLY A 124 27.09 12.57 4.15
N ARG A 125 27.10 13.62 3.33
CA ARG A 125 28.17 13.86 2.37
C ARG A 125 29.41 14.24 3.17
N ALA A 126 30.38 13.33 3.27
CA ALA A 126 31.71 13.65 3.75
C ALA A 126 32.32 14.69 2.81
N ALA A 127 32.59 15.88 3.34
CA ALA A 127 33.42 16.87 2.67
C ALA A 127 34.86 16.35 2.66
N GLY A 128 35.41 16.17 1.45
CA GLY A 128 36.83 15.97 1.20
C GLY A 128 37.42 17.21 0.53
#